data_AF-S4TLG9-F1
#
_entry.id   AF-S4TLG9-F1
#
_cell.length_a   1.000
_cell.length_b   1.000
_cell.length_c   1.000
_cell.angle_alpha   90.00
_cell.angle_beta   90.00
_cell.angle_gamma   90.00
#
_symmetry.space_group_name_H-M   'P 1'
#
loop_
_entity.id
_entity.type
_entity.pdbx_description
1 polymer ?
#
loop_
_entity_poly.entity_id
_entity_poly.type
_entity_poly.pdbx_seq_one_letter_code
_entity_poly.pdbx_strand_id
1 'polypeptide(L)' 'VDGVANVRDMIILESRIRDAIAHGYIVDKSGNKIDIKNDHGIDTLGEIIESSAYSANPQYYGSLHNTAHIMLGRQGDPH' A
#
# COMPACT_ATOMS: atom_id res chain seq x y z
N VAL A 1 3.22 5.93 16.10
CA VAL A 1 1.94 6.55 16.50
C VAL A 1 1.16 5.47 17.20
N ASP A 2 1.00 5.63 18.50
CA ASP A 2 0.53 4.56 19.37
C ASP A 2 -0.87 4.11 18.94
N GLY A 3 -1.05 2.79 18.86
CA GLY A 3 -2.28 2.17 18.37
C GLY A 3 -2.57 2.31 16.87
N VAL A 4 -1.70 2.95 16.08
CA VAL A 4 -1.91 3.15 14.63
C VAL A 4 -0.89 2.39 13.79
N ALA A 5 0.37 2.82 13.80
CA ALA A 5 1.44 2.26 12.96
C ALA A 5 2.82 2.75 13.43
N ASN A 6 3.87 1.97 13.10
CA ASN A 6 5.25 2.39 13.21
C ASN A 6 5.74 2.98 11.87
N VAL A 7 6.70 3.91 11.93
CA VAL A 7 7.34 4.46 10.72
C VAL A 7 7.95 3.35 9.86
N ARG A 8 8.47 2.29 10.50
CA ARG A 8 9.00 1.11 9.82
C ARG A 8 7.96 0.41 8.95
N ASP A 9 6.71 0.34 9.40
CA ASP A 9 5.63 -0.31 8.66
C ASP A 9 5.37 0.44 7.35
N MET A 10 5.35 1.77 7.39
CA MET A 10 5.19 2.63 6.21
C MET A 10 6.28 2.41 5.17
N ILE A 11 7.54 2.34 5.60
CA ILE A 11 8.70 2.09 4.72
C ILE A 11 8.58 0.71 4.05
N ILE A 12 8.12 -0.30 4.80
CA ILE A 12 7.93 -1.66 4.26
C ILE A 12 6.81 -1.67 3.21
N LEU A 13 5.68 -1.02 3.49
CA LEU A 13 4.56 -0.94 2.55
C LEU A 13 4.97 -0.20 1.26
N GLU A 14 5.66 0.94 1.38
CA GLU A 14 6.21 1.66 0.23
C GLU A 14 7.16 0.77 -0.61
N SER A 15 8.08 0.05 0.04
CA SER A 15 8.99 -0.87 -0.65
C SER A 15 8.25 -1.93 -1.44
N ARG A 16 7.20 -2.55 -0.86
CA ARG A 16 6.40 -3.58 -1.55
C ARG A 16 5.72 -3.03 -2.81
N ILE A 17 5.20 -1.80 -2.73
CA ILE A 17 4.56 -1.13 -3.87
C ILE A 17 5.60 -0.81 -4.95
N ARG A 18 6.76 -0.27 -4.58
CA ARG A 18 7.87 -0.01 -5.50
C ARG A 18 8.36 -1.28 -6.18
N ASP A 19 8.49 -2.37 -5.43
CA ASP A 19 8.87 -3.66 -5.98
C ASP A 19 7.84 -4.15 -7.01
N ALA A 20 6.54 -4.05 -6.71
CA ALA A 20 5.50 -4.43 -7.67
C ALA A 20 5.58 -3.62 -8.98
N ILE A 21 5.79 -2.31 -8.87
CA ILE A 21 6.01 -1.42 -10.02
C ILE A 21 7.24 -1.86 -10.83
N ALA A 22 8.36 -2.12 -10.15
CA ALA A 22 9.60 -2.54 -10.80
C ALA A 22 9.46 -3.89 -11.52
N HIS A 23 8.76 -4.84 -10.91
CA HIS A 23 8.46 -6.15 -11.51
C HIS A 23 7.47 -6.04 -12.69
N GLY A 24 6.56 -5.06 -12.65
CA GLY A 24 5.47 -4.93 -13.62
C GLY A 24 4.24 -5.78 -13.28
N TYR A 25 4.13 -6.29 -12.05
CA TYR A 25 2.94 -7.00 -11.59
C TYR A 25 2.76 -6.85 -10.08
N ILE A 26 1.51 -6.94 -9.62
CA ILE A 26 1.18 -7.10 -8.19
C ILE A 26 0.87 -8.58 -7.90
N VAL A 27 0.76 -8.94 -6.62
CA VAL A 27 0.40 -10.28 -6.17
C VAL A 27 -0.90 -10.23 -5.37
N ASP A 28 -1.92 -10.96 -5.82
CA ASP A 28 -3.20 -11.06 -5.12
C ASP A 28 -3.11 -11.92 -3.83
N LYS A 29 -4.21 -12.01 -3.08
CA LYS A 29 -4.28 -12.85 -1.86
C LYS A 29 -4.02 -14.34 -2.10
N SER A 30 -4.24 -14.83 -3.31
CA SER A 30 -4.05 -16.22 -3.71
C SER A 30 -2.64 -16.50 -4.24
N GLY A 31 -1.80 -15.47 -4.37
CA GLY A 31 -0.44 -15.59 -4.89
C GLY A 31 -0.35 -15.44 -6.41
N ASN A 32 -1.45 -15.12 -7.10
CA ASN A 32 -1.42 -14.91 -8.55
C ASN A 32 -0.81 -13.54 -8.88
N LYS A 33 -0.10 -13.49 -10.00
CA LYS A 33 0.44 -12.24 -10.54
C LYS A 33 -0.60 -11.53 -11.38
N ILE A 34 -0.89 -10.28 -11.06
CA ILE A 34 -1.73 -9.39 -11.88
C ILE A 34 -0.80 -8.41 -12.59
N ASP A 35 -0.75 -8.49 -13.91
CA ASP A 35 0.04 -7.59 -14.75
C ASP A 35 -0.45 -6.14 -14.61
N ILE A 36 0.49 -5.21 -14.49
CA ILE A 36 0.22 -3.76 -14.42
C ILE A 36 0.90 -3.00 -15.55
N LYS A 37 1.53 -3.67 -16.52
CA LYS A 37 2.10 -3.05 -17.73
C LYS A 37 1.06 -2.97 -18.85
N ASN A 38 -0.12 -2.49 -18.50
CA ASN A 38 -1.28 -2.33 -19.38
C ASN A 38 -2.08 -1.08 -19.00
N ASP A 39 -3.14 -0.80 -19.75
CA ASP A 39 -3.93 0.44 -19.61
C ASP A 39 -4.65 0.57 -18.26
N HIS A 40 -4.81 -0.53 -17.50
CA HIS A 40 -5.45 -0.55 -16.18
C HIS A 40 -4.46 -0.59 -15.01
N GLY A 41 -3.16 -0.64 -15.30
CA GLY A 41 -2.13 -0.76 -14.26
C GLY A 41 -2.17 0.38 -13.24
N ILE A 42 -2.50 1.59 -13.67
CA ILE A 42 -2.61 2.75 -12.78
C ILE A 42 -3.80 2.65 -11.83
N ASP A 43 -4.93 2.10 -12.29
CA ASP A 43 -6.12 1.88 -11.46
C ASP A 43 -5.81 0.85 -10.38
N THR A 44 -5.17 -0.26 -10.76
CA THR A 44 -4.70 -1.31 -9.83
C THR A 44 -3.70 -0.76 -8.81
N LEU A 45 -2.80 0.13 -9.22
CA LEU A 45 -1.86 0.79 -8.30
C LEU A 45 -2.60 1.72 -7.32
N GLY A 46 -3.61 2.48 -7.79
CA GLY A 46 -4.45 3.32 -6.94
C GLY A 46 -5.15 2.51 -5.84
N GLU A 47 -5.74 1.37 -6.20
CA GLU A 47 -6.44 0.49 -5.26
C GLU A 47 -5.54 -0.04 -4.14
N ILE A 48 -4.26 -0.31 -4.40
CA ILE A 48 -3.32 -0.82 -3.39
C ILE A 48 -2.59 0.27 -2.61
N ILE A 49 -2.44 1.48 -3.16
CA ILE A 49 -1.76 2.61 -2.51
C ILE A 49 -2.69 3.31 -1.51
N GLU A 50 -3.96 3.50 -1.87
CA GLU A 50 -4.90 4.30 -1.05
C GLU A 50 -5.08 3.73 0.37
N SER A 51 -5.43 2.47 0.60
CA SER A 51 -6.04 1.44 -0.24
C SER A 51 -7.57 1.49 -0.20
N SER A 52 -8.24 0.87 -1.18
CA SER A 52 -9.71 0.78 -1.25
C SER A 52 -10.23 -0.64 -0.94
N ALA A 53 -11.55 -0.80 -0.86
CA ALA A 53 -12.19 -2.12 -0.75
C ALA A 53 -11.86 -3.07 -1.93
N TYR A 54 -11.35 -2.52 -3.03
CA TYR A 54 -10.97 -3.25 -4.24
C TYR A 54 -9.50 -3.71 -4.25
N SER A 55 -8.69 -3.32 -3.25
CA SER A 55 -7.30 -3.76 -3.16
C SER A 55 -7.17 -5.29 -3.26
N ALA A 56 -6.40 -5.75 -4.25
CA ALA A 56 -6.21 -7.18 -4.52
C ALA A 56 -5.53 -7.93 -3.35
N ASN A 57 -4.73 -7.24 -2.52
CA ASN A 57 -4.08 -7.82 -1.36
C ASN A 57 -3.81 -6.78 -0.25
N PRO A 58 -4.84 -6.36 0.51
CA PRO A 58 -4.71 -5.35 1.55
C PRO A 58 -3.79 -5.79 2.70
N GLN A 59 -3.67 -7.11 2.94
CA GLN A 59 -2.79 -7.64 3.99
C GLN A 59 -1.30 -7.44 3.63
N TYR A 60 -0.96 -7.50 2.34
CA TYR A 60 0.40 -7.32 1.86
C TYR A 60 0.73 -5.86 1.53
N TYR A 61 -0.15 -5.15 0.82
CA TYR A 61 0.11 -3.76 0.40
C TYR A 61 -0.35 -2.70 1.40
N GLY A 62 -1.19 -3.07 2.38
CA GLY A 62 -1.65 -2.19 3.44
C GLY A 62 -2.60 -1.09 2.97
N SER A 63 -2.54 0.06 3.63
CA SER A 63 -3.32 1.27 3.33
C SER A 63 -2.41 2.49 3.48
N LEU A 64 -1.39 2.57 2.62
CA LEU A 64 -0.25 3.47 2.80
C LEU A 64 -0.70 4.93 2.88
N HIS A 65 -1.50 5.41 1.92
CA HIS A 65 -1.95 6.81 1.91
C HIS A 65 -2.82 7.15 3.12
N ASN A 66 -3.82 6.32 3.45
CA ASN A 66 -4.68 6.57 4.60
C ASN A 66 -3.91 6.54 5.94
N THR A 67 -2.99 5.60 6.09
CA THR A 67 -2.15 5.52 7.30
C THR A 67 -1.20 6.71 7.39
N ALA A 68 -0.67 7.19 6.26
CA ALA A 68 0.19 8.38 6.22
C ALA A 68 -0.54 9.63 6.69
N HIS A 69 -1.81 9.84 6.28
CA HIS A 69 -2.65 10.93 6.81
C HIS A 69 -2.76 10.88 8.33
N ILE A 70 -3.02 9.70 8.89
CA ILE A 70 -3.13 9.54 10.35
C ILE A 70 -1.79 9.82 11.04
N MET A 71 -0.70 9.29 10.49
CA MET A 71 0.63 9.47 11.08
C MET A 71 1.07 10.93 11.07
N LEU A 72 0.85 11.65 9.97
CA LEU A 72 1.15 13.08 9.84
C LEU A 72 0.25 13.92 10.75
N GLY A 73 -1.06 13.64 10.77
CA GLY A 73 -2.02 14.36 11.60
C GLY A 73 -1.76 14.24 13.11
N ARG A 74 -1.13 13.15 13.56
CA ARG A 74 -0.78 12.92 14.98
C ARG A 74 0.66 13.30 15.35
N GLN A 75 1.46 13.89 14.46
CA GLN A 75 2.87 14.19 14.80
C GLN A 75 3.03 15.14 16.00
N GLY A 76 2.05 16.01 16.27
CA GLY A 76 2.11 16.91 17.42
C GLY A 76 1.92 16.22 18.78
N ASP A 77 1.29 15.04 18.79
CA ASP A 77 1.10 14.20 19.97
C ASP A 77 0.92 12.72 19.54
N PRO A 78 2.03 11.99 19.33
CA PRO A 78 2.00 10.69 18.66
C PRO A 78 1.78 9.49 19.59
N HIS A 79 1.62 9.71 20.90
CA HIS A 79 1.48 8.69 21.95
C HIS A 79 0.07 8.68 22.57
#